data_AF-A0ABD3UDY7-F1
#
_entry.id   AF-A0ABD3UDY7-F1
#
_cell.length_a   1.000
_cell.length_b   1.000
_cell.length_c   1.000
_cell.angle_alpha   90.00
_cell.angle_beta   90.00
_cell.angle_gamma   90.00
#
_symmetry.space_group_name_H-M   'P 1'
#
loop_
_entity.id
_entity.type
_entity.pdbx_description
1 polymer ?
#
loop_
_entity_poly.entity_id
_entity_poly.type
_entity_poly.pdbx_seq_one_letter_code
_entity_poly.pdbx_strand_id
1 'polypeptide(L)'
;MLTIRSPDKLTVRSPDKLTIRSPDKLTIKCPDKLSIKSPDKLTIKCPDKTITKFPVKLIKCPDNLTFKCPDKLTSRSPDKLAIKSPDKLTVGFPDKLTIRSPYKLTIKSPDKLTIKYPDKLTFKSPDKLSIKSPDKLTIKCPDKLSIKSPDKLTLKSPDKLSIKSPDKLSIKYPDKLTIKCPDKLSIKSPDKLTIKCPDKTITKFPVKLIKCPDNLTFKCPDKLSIKCS
;
A
#
# COMPACT_ATOMS: atom_id res chain seq x y z
N MET A 1 9.40 3.29 -34.38
CA MET A 1 9.29 2.25 -33.33
C MET A 1 10.65 1.59 -33.19
N LEU A 2 11.33 1.75 -32.06
CA LEU A 2 12.65 1.17 -31.83
C LEU A 2 12.50 -0.19 -31.11
N THR A 3 13.11 -1.24 -31.67
CA THR A 3 13.11 -2.59 -31.08
C THR A 3 14.54 -3.02 -30.82
N ILE A 4 14.87 -3.33 -29.57
CA ILE A 4 16.22 -3.75 -29.16
C ILE A 4 16.10 -5.07 -28.41
N ARG A 5 17.02 -6.01 -28.68
CA ARG A 5 17.09 -7.33 -28.04
C ARG A 5 18.42 -7.46 -27.32
N SER A 6 18.37 -7.90 -26.07
CA SER A 6 19.54 -8.22 -25.25
C SER A 6 20.63 -7.15 -25.19
N PRO A 7 20.32 -5.87 -24.87
CA PRO A 7 21.38 -4.90 -24.63
C PRO A 7 21.92 -5.02 -23.19
N ASP A 8 23.23 -5.13 -23.03
CA ASP A 8 23.89 -5.11 -21.72
C ASP A 8 23.62 -3.78 -20.97
N LYS A 9 23.73 -2.65 -21.68
CA LYS A 9 23.49 -1.32 -21.11
C LYS A 9 22.92 -0.38 -22.16
N LEU A 10 21.73 0.17 -21.88
CA LEU A 10 21.09 1.11 -22.79
C LEU A 10 20.58 2.35 -22.04
N THR A 11 20.88 3.52 -22.60
CA THR A 11 20.30 4.79 -22.17
C THR A 11 19.53 5.40 -23.32
N VAL A 12 18.23 5.65 -23.12
CA VAL A 12 17.36 6.27 -24.13
C VAL A 12 16.74 7.54 -23.58
N ARG A 13 16.70 8.58 -24.41
CA ARG A 13 16.07 9.86 -24.07
C ARG A 13 14.95 10.12 -25.07
N SER A 14 13.75 10.41 -24.55
CA SER A 14 12.57 10.78 -25.33
C SER A 14 12.17 9.81 -26.46
N PRO A 15 12.03 8.48 -26.20
CA PRO A 15 11.51 7.58 -27.22
C PRO A 15 9.99 7.65 -27.36
N ASP A 16 9.49 7.83 -28.58
CA ASP A 16 8.05 7.79 -28.89
C ASP A 16 7.43 6.40 -28.63
N LYS A 17 8.10 5.34 -29.11
CA LYS A 17 7.67 3.94 -28.92
C LYS A 17 8.89 3.02 -28.90
N LEU A 18 9.13 2.40 -27.74
CA LEU A 18 10.27 1.53 -27.50
C LEU A 18 9.82 0.16 -26.97
N THR A 19 10.32 -0.90 -27.59
CA THR A 19 10.11 -2.29 -27.16
C THR A 19 11.46 -2.95 -26.93
N ILE A 20 11.72 -3.41 -25.70
CA ILE A 20 12.98 -4.05 -25.33
C ILE A 20 12.70 -5.42 -24.71
N ARG A 21 13.53 -6.40 -25.05
CA ARG A 21 13.52 -7.74 -24.44
C ARG A 21 14.87 -8.03 -23.79
N SER A 22 14.81 -8.52 -22.55
CA SER A 22 15.96 -9.00 -21.78
C SER A 22 17.15 -8.02 -21.66
N PRO A 23 16.95 -6.77 -21.23
CA PRO A 23 18.07 -5.87 -20.94
C PRO A 23 18.63 -6.08 -19.52
N ASP A 24 19.95 -6.10 -19.37
CA ASP A 24 20.59 -6.17 -18.04
C ASP A 24 20.45 -4.82 -17.32
N LYS A 25 20.73 -3.70 -18.00
CA LYS A 25 20.61 -2.35 -17.41
C LYS A 25 20.03 -1.32 -18.38
N LEU A 26 18.87 -0.79 -18.02
CA LEU A 26 18.13 0.17 -18.84
C LEU A 26 17.81 1.45 -18.06
N THR A 27 18.18 2.59 -18.64
CA THR A 27 17.80 3.92 -18.13
C THR A 27 17.05 4.69 -19.19
N ILE A 28 15.82 5.11 -18.90
CA ILE A 28 14.99 5.86 -19.84
C ILE A 28 14.55 7.18 -19.21
N LYS A 29 14.64 8.26 -19.98
CA LYS A 29 14.12 9.59 -19.62
C LYS A 29 12.98 9.97 -20.57
N CYS A 30 11.86 10.40 -20.00
CA CYS A 30 10.68 10.92 -20.72
C CYS A 30 10.14 10.03 -21.86
N PRO A 31 9.76 8.76 -21.62
CA PRO A 31 9.22 7.90 -22.67
C PRO A 31 7.71 8.04 -22.87
N ASP A 32 7.24 8.06 -24.12
CA ASP A 32 5.80 8.14 -24.43
C ASP A 32 5.09 6.78 -24.30
N LYS A 33 5.64 5.73 -24.94
CA LYS A 33 5.10 4.35 -24.87
C LYS A 33 6.23 3.33 -24.67
N LEU A 34 6.09 2.53 -23.61
CA LEU A 34 7.04 1.46 -23.27
C LEU A 34 6.39 0.10 -23.10
N SER A 35 7.07 -0.90 -23.65
CA SER A 35 6.84 -2.33 -23.41
C SER A 35 8.19 -2.99 -23.19
N ILE A 36 8.43 -3.49 -21.97
CA ILE A 36 9.69 -4.14 -21.59
C ILE A 36 9.36 -5.51 -21.01
N LYS A 37 10.06 -6.55 -21.47
CA LYS A 37 9.94 -7.90 -20.94
C LYS A 37 11.26 -8.32 -20.29
N SER A 38 11.17 -8.82 -19.07
CA SER A 38 12.29 -9.41 -18.30
C SER A 38 13.53 -8.50 -18.18
N PRO A 39 13.43 -7.26 -17.67
CA PRO A 39 14.61 -6.47 -17.37
C PRO A 39 15.18 -6.79 -15.98
N ASP A 40 16.51 -6.91 -15.86
CA ASP A 40 17.16 -7.10 -14.56
C ASP A 40 17.15 -5.78 -13.76
N LYS A 41 17.55 -4.67 -14.39
CA LYS A 41 17.55 -3.33 -13.79
C LYS A 41 16.95 -2.29 -14.73
N LEU A 42 15.83 -1.70 -14.33
CA LEU A 42 15.18 -0.61 -15.07
C LEU A 42 14.99 0.63 -14.18
N THR A 43 15.47 1.76 -14.68
CA THR A 43 15.24 3.08 -14.09
C THR A 43 14.53 4.00 -15.08
N ILE A 44 13.38 4.54 -14.69
CA ILE A 44 12.63 5.52 -15.49
C ILE A 44 12.51 6.83 -14.71
N LYS A 45 12.92 7.94 -15.33
CA LYS A 45 12.84 9.30 -14.77
C LYS A 45 11.97 10.19 -15.66
N CYS A 46 10.94 10.79 -15.08
CA CYS A 46 10.13 11.86 -15.70
C CYS A 46 10.25 13.14 -14.85
N PRO A 47 10.47 14.33 -15.45
CA PRO A 47 10.42 15.61 -14.74
C PRO A 47 8.97 16.06 -14.48
N ASP A 48 8.75 16.67 -13.31
CA ASP A 48 7.43 17.05 -12.74
C ASP A 48 6.64 18.16 -13.50
N LYS A 49 7.12 18.68 -14.64
CA LYS A 49 6.57 19.91 -15.26
C LYS A 49 5.79 19.73 -16.57
N THR A 50 5.61 18.51 -17.06
CA THR A 50 4.80 18.24 -18.26
C THR A 50 3.66 17.30 -17.91
N ILE A 51 2.42 17.76 -18.08
CA ILE A 51 1.22 16.91 -18.09
C ILE A 51 1.33 16.01 -19.31
N THR A 52 2.05 14.90 -19.19
CA THR A 52 2.18 13.90 -20.24
C THR A 52 1.70 12.58 -19.68
N LYS A 53 0.46 12.23 -20.06
CA LYS A 53 -0.20 10.96 -19.73
C LYS A 53 0.66 9.80 -20.25
N PHE A 54 1.43 9.14 -19.37
CA PHE A 54 2.28 8.01 -19.75
C PHE A 54 1.65 6.66 -19.38
N PRO A 55 1.14 5.88 -20.35
CA PRO A 55 0.71 4.51 -20.12
C PRO A 55 1.88 3.55 -20.34
N VAL A 56 2.57 3.14 -19.28
CA VAL A 56 3.37 1.90 -19.35
C VAL A 56 2.38 0.74 -19.35
N LYS A 57 2.21 0.10 -20.50
CA LYS A 57 1.15 -0.91 -20.69
C LYS A 57 1.39 -2.18 -19.88
N LEU A 58 2.64 -2.67 -19.82
CA LEU A 58 2.96 -3.88 -19.07
C LEU A 58 4.48 -4.06 -18.91
N ILE A 59 4.92 -4.32 -17.67
CA ILE A 59 6.24 -4.89 -17.38
C ILE A 59 5.99 -6.25 -16.71
N LYS A 60 6.58 -7.31 -17.27
CA LYS A 60 6.49 -8.68 -16.73
C LYS A 60 7.85 -9.13 -16.20
N CYS A 61 7.85 -9.71 -15.01
CA CYS A 61 8.99 -10.36 -14.35
C CYS A 61 10.29 -9.54 -14.33
N PRO A 62 10.28 -8.31 -13.77
CA PRO A 62 11.51 -7.55 -13.56
C PRO A 62 12.11 -7.81 -12.17
N ASP A 63 13.44 -7.89 -12.06
CA ASP A 63 14.10 -8.07 -10.75
C ASP A 63 14.08 -6.75 -9.96
N ASN A 64 14.59 -5.66 -10.55
CA ASN A 64 14.71 -4.38 -9.87
C ASN A 64 14.19 -3.20 -10.70
N LEU A 65 13.16 -2.55 -10.16
CA LEU A 65 12.50 -1.42 -10.78
C LEU A 65 12.56 -0.16 -9.92
N THR A 66 12.94 0.97 -10.52
CA THR A 66 12.83 2.29 -9.89
C THR A 66 12.13 3.29 -10.80
N PHE A 67 11.02 3.87 -10.32
CA PHE A 67 10.23 4.86 -11.04
C PHE A 67 10.08 6.16 -10.23
N LYS A 68 10.11 7.28 -10.94
CA LYS A 68 9.70 8.59 -10.42
C LYS A 68 8.59 9.17 -11.29
N CYS A 69 7.49 9.52 -10.65
CA CYS A 69 6.33 10.20 -11.23
C CYS A 69 5.68 9.50 -12.45
N PRO A 70 5.28 8.21 -12.34
CA PRO A 70 4.50 7.57 -13.41
C PRO A 70 2.99 7.84 -13.26
N ASP A 71 2.34 8.31 -14.32
CA ASP A 71 0.88 8.51 -14.35
C ASP A 71 0.12 7.19 -14.20
N LYS A 72 0.43 6.19 -15.04
CA LYS A 72 -0.20 4.87 -15.01
C LYS A 72 0.82 3.76 -15.20
N LEU A 73 0.96 2.91 -14.18
CA LEU A 73 1.84 1.75 -14.23
C LEU A 73 1.07 0.46 -13.89
N THR A 74 1.24 -0.55 -14.73
CA THR A 74 0.83 -1.93 -14.44
C THR A 74 2.05 -2.85 -14.48
N SER A 75 2.30 -3.57 -13.39
CA SER A 75 3.41 -4.52 -13.26
C SER A 75 2.91 -5.86 -12.71
N ARG A 76 3.46 -6.96 -13.23
CA ARG A 76 3.15 -8.31 -12.76
C ARG A 76 4.45 -9.01 -12.35
N SER A 77 4.44 -9.52 -11.13
CA SER A 77 5.53 -10.30 -10.53
C SER A 77 6.90 -9.59 -10.51
N PRO A 78 7.03 -8.36 -9.96
CA PRO A 78 8.33 -7.77 -9.70
C PRO A 78 8.91 -8.26 -8.35
N ASP A 79 10.20 -8.60 -8.33
CA ASP A 79 10.88 -8.96 -7.07
C ASP A 79 11.04 -7.73 -6.18
N LYS A 80 11.55 -6.63 -6.75
CA LYS A 80 11.77 -5.36 -6.03
C LYS A 80 11.33 -4.18 -6.87
N LEU A 81 10.43 -3.38 -6.32
CA LEU A 81 9.94 -2.17 -6.98
C LEU A 81 9.85 -0.98 -6.02
N ALA A 82 10.54 0.10 -6.39
CA ALA A 82 10.55 1.37 -5.68
C ALA A 82 9.91 2.46 -6.55
N ILE A 83 8.85 3.11 -6.06
CA ILE A 83 8.11 4.14 -6.81
C ILE A 83 7.89 5.38 -5.96
N LYS A 84 8.15 6.55 -6.55
CA LYS A 84 7.81 7.84 -5.96
C LYS A 84 6.73 8.53 -6.80
N SER A 85 5.69 9.03 -6.11
CA SER A 85 4.62 9.86 -6.65
C SER A 85 3.87 9.29 -7.87
N PRO A 86 3.37 8.04 -7.85
CA PRO A 86 2.52 7.56 -8.94
C PRO A 86 1.07 8.05 -8.81
N ASP A 87 0.43 8.42 -9.92
CA ASP A 87 -1.00 8.76 -9.91
C ASP A 87 -1.86 7.49 -9.77
N LYS A 88 -1.61 6.48 -10.62
CA LYS A 88 -2.32 5.21 -10.57
C LYS A 88 -1.38 4.03 -10.79
N LEU A 89 -1.33 3.14 -9.81
CA LEU A 89 -0.50 1.95 -9.83
C LEU A 89 -1.33 0.69 -9.58
N THR A 90 -1.12 -0.33 -10.41
CA THR A 90 -1.67 -1.68 -10.22
C THR A 90 -0.54 -2.70 -10.27
N VAL A 91 -0.37 -3.48 -9.20
CA VAL A 91 0.67 -4.53 -9.12
C VAL A 91 0.05 -5.85 -8.69
N GLY A 92 0.43 -6.94 -9.34
CA GLY A 92 0.07 -8.29 -8.92
C GLY A 92 1.30 -9.10 -8.53
N PHE A 93 1.23 -9.79 -7.40
CA PHE A 93 2.24 -10.74 -6.91
C PHE A 93 3.67 -10.18 -6.75
N PRO A 94 3.88 -9.01 -6.11
CA PRO A 94 5.24 -8.52 -5.86
C PRO A 94 5.83 -9.05 -4.55
N ASP A 95 7.13 -9.36 -4.53
CA ASP A 95 7.81 -9.79 -3.29
C ASP A 95 8.06 -8.59 -2.36
N LYS A 96 8.62 -7.48 -2.90
CA LYS A 96 8.98 -6.30 -2.10
C LYS A 96 8.64 -4.99 -2.83
N LEU A 97 7.73 -4.19 -2.25
CA LEU A 97 7.49 -2.82 -2.74
C LEU A 97 7.76 -1.75 -1.68
N THR A 98 8.32 -0.64 -2.16
CA THR A 98 8.39 0.63 -1.42
C THR A 98 7.77 1.74 -2.26
N ILE A 99 6.69 2.34 -1.78
CA ILE A 99 5.96 3.38 -2.52
C ILE A 99 5.81 4.63 -1.64
N ARG A 100 6.10 5.79 -2.21
CA ARG A 100 5.93 7.08 -1.54
C ARG A 100 4.96 7.97 -2.31
N SER A 101 3.99 8.53 -1.61
CA SER A 101 3.01 9.49 -2.12
C SER A 101 2.19 9.03 -3.33
N PRO A 102 1.58 7.82 -3.34
CA PRO A 102 0.70 7.41 -4.43
C PRO A 102 -0.70 8.02 -4.28
N TYR A 103 -1.31 8.49 -5.37
CA TYR A 103 -2.70 8.93 -5.36
C TYR A 103 -3.67 7.73 -5.31
N LYS A 104 -3.50 6.73 -6.20
CA LYS A 104 -4.33 5.52 -6.21
C LYS A 104 -3.52 4.25 -6.42
N LEU A 105 -3.70 3.28 -5.53
CA LEU A 105 -2.99 2.01 -5.56
C LEU A 105 -3.92 0.81 -5.38
N THR A 106 -3.75 -0.19 -6.26
CA THR A 106 -4.37 -1.50 -6.12
C THR A 106 -3.28 -2.58 -6.20
N ILE A 107 -3.12 -3.37 -5.15
CA ILE A 107 -2.14 -4.47 -5.15
C ILE A 107 -2.80 -5.78 -4.70
N LYS A 108 -2.48 -6.87 -5.40
CA LYS A 108 -2.96 -8.22 -5.10
C LYS A 108 -1.79 -9.10 -4.67
N SER A 109 -1.96 -9.81 -3.57
CA SER A 109 -1.03 -10.81 -3.04
C SER A 109 0.44 -10.38 -2.96
N PRO A 110 0.77 -9.26 -2.28
CA PRO A 110 2.15 -8.88 -2.03
C PRO A 110 2.72 -9.52 -0.75
N ASP A 111 4.00 -9.92 -0.78
CA ASP A 111 4.65 -10.47 0.42
C ASP A 111 5.02 -9.35 1.40
N LYS A 112 5.70 -8.28 0.93
CA LYS A 112 6.16 -7.17 1.78
C LYS A 112 5.94 -5.81 1.14
N LEU A 113 5.16 -4.94 1.79
CA LEU A 113 4.97 -3.54 1.37
C LEU A 113 5.30 -2.53 2.45
N THR A 114 5.94 -1.44 2.02
CA THR A 114 6.06 -0.20 2.79
C THR A 114 5.50 0.97 1.98
N ILE A 115 4.52 1.69 2.54
CA ILE A 115 3.87 2.82 1.87
C ILE A 115 3.81 4.03 2.80
N LYS A 116 4.12 5.21 2.26
CA LYS A 116 4.06 6.48 2.99
C LYS A 116 3.22 7.51 2.24
N TYR A 117 2.33 8.18 2.97
CA TYR A 117 1.47 9.28 2.49
C TYR A 117 0.58 8.96 1.27
N PRO A 118 -0.19 7.86 1.26
CA PRO A 118 -1.08 7.53 0.14
C PRO A 118 -2.50 8.09 0.30
N ASP A 119 -3.13 8.52 -0.78
CA ASP A 119 -4.53 8.99 -0.70
C ASP A 119 -5.51 7.80 -0.68
N LYS A 120 -5.42 6.89 -1.66
CA LYS A 120 -6.37 5.77 -1.81
C LYS A 120 -5.68 4.44 -2.07
N LEU A 121 -5.90 3.50 -1.15
CA LEU A 121 -5.28 2.17 -1.18
C LEU A 121 -6.31 1.04 -1.14
N THR A 122 -6.09 0.01 -1.95
CA THR A 122 -6.86 -1.25 -1.93
C THR A 122 -5.94 -2.45 -2.04
N PHE A 123 -6.05 -3.37 -1.07
CA PHE A 123 -5.26 -4.61 -1.02
C PHE A 123 -6.14 -5.84 -0.86
N LYS A 124 -5.67 -6.95 -1.45
CA LYS A 124 -6.21 -8.28 -1.24
C LYS A 124 -5.07 -9.23 -0.90
N SER A 125 -5.21 -9.93 0.22
CA SER A 125 -4.30 -10.99 0.69
C SER A 125 -2.81 -10.61 0.80
N PRO A 126 -2.44 -9.52 1.50
CA PRO A 126 -1.03 -9.21 1.72
C PRO A 126 -0.47 -9.89 2.98
N ASP A 127 0.76 -10.40 2.91
CA ASP A 127 1.40 -11.04 4.07
C ASP A 127 1.88 -10.00 5.10
N LYS A 128 2.62 -8.98 4.65
CA LYS A 128 3.19 -7.94 5.54
C LYS A 128 3.05 -6.54 4.96
N LEU A 129 2.29 -5.67 5.64
CA LEU A 129 2.19 -4.25 5.30
C LEU A 129 2.62 -3.31 6.43
N SER A 130 3.38 -2.29 6.05
CA SER A 130 3.60 -1.09 6.85
C SER A 130 3.11 0.15 6.08
N ILE A 131 2.13 0.87 6.65
CA ILE A 131 1.52 2.04 6.01
C ILE A 131 1.54 3.22 6.97
N LYS A 132 2.02 4.38 6.51
CA LYS A 132 2.04 5.63 7.27
C LYS A 132 1.16 6.69 6.59
N SER A 133 0.26 7.27 7.37
CA SER A 133 -0.60 8.39 7.01
C SER A 133 -1.43 8.18 5.74
N PRO A 134 -2.26 7.11 5.65
CA PRO A 134 -3.20 6.94 4.54
C PRO A 134 -4.53 7.67 4.77
N ASP A 135 -5.07 8.35 3.76
CA ASP A 135 -6.41 8.96 3.88
C ASP A 135 -7.50 7.88 3.83
N LYS A 136 -7.43 6.96 2.85
CA LYS A 136 -8.43 5.89 2.66
C LYS A 136 -7.76 4.57 2.37
N LEU A 137 -7.99 3.59 3.24
CA LEU A 137 -7.41 2.27 3.14
C LEU A 137 -8.46 1.16 3.30
N THR A 138 -8.49 0.23 2.34
CA THR A 138 -9.29 -0.99 2.39
C THR A 138 -8.40 -2.21 2.19
N ILE A 139 -8.43 -3.16 3.13
CA ILE A 139 -7.64 -4.40 3.07
C ILE A 139 -8.53 -5.59 3.39
N LYS A 140 -8.37 -6.67 2.63
CA LYS A 140 -9.03 -7.96 2.87
C LYS A 140 -7.98 -9.05 3.10
N CYS A 141 -8.17 -9.84 4.15
CA CYS A 141 -7.38 -11.02 4.51
C CYS A 141 -5.86 -10.78 4.63
N PRO A 142 -5.38 -9.80 5.42
CA PRO A 142 -3.96 -9.62 5.65
C PRO A 142 -3.42 -10.41 6.85
N ASP A 143 -2.20 -10.96 6.75
CA ASP A 143 -1.60 -11.68 7.88
C ASP A 143 -1.03 -10.71 8.93
N LYS A 144 -0.25 -9.70 8.50
CA LYS A 144 0.42 -8.74 9.42
C LYS A 144 0.33 -7.31 8.92
N LEU A 145 -0.33 -6.43 9.69
CA LEU A 145 -0.40 -5.00 9.41
C LEU A 145 0.14 -4.13 10.55
N SER A 146 0.90 -3.11 10.16
CA SER A 146 1.26 -1.97 11.00
C SER A 146 0.84 -0.67 10.31
N ILE A 147 -0.12 0.05 10.89
CA ILE A 147 -0.68 1.27 10.30
C ILE A 147 -0.56 2.42 11.31
N LYS A 148 -0.03 3.56 10.85
CA LYS A 148 0.10 4.77 11.67
C LYS A 148 -0.70 5.92 11.05
N SER A 149 -1.52 6.57 11.87
CA SER A 149 -2.31 7.76 11.55
C SER A 149 -3.19 7.63 10.30
N PRO A 150 -4.07 6.62 10.19
CA PRO A 150 -5.04 6.55 9.09
C PRO A 150 -6.29 7.40 9.36
N ASP A 151 -6.77 8.13 8.36
CA ASP A 151 -8.04 8.88 8.48
C ASP A 151 -9.23 7.94 8.38
N LYS A 152 -9.24 7.03 7.39
CA LYS A 152 -10.31 6.04 7.21
C LYS A 152 -9.77 4.67 6.85
N LEU A 153 -10.02 3.71 7.74
CA LEU A 153 -9.55 2.34 7.61
C LEU A 153 -10.70 1.32 7.67
N THR A 154 -10.79 0.47 6.64
CA THR A 154 -11.71 -0.67 6.56
C THR A 154 -10.92 -1.97 6.40
N LEU A 155 -11.05 -2.90 7.34
CA LEU A 155 -10.38 -4.20 7.32
C LEU A 155 -11.38 -5.35 7.44
N LYS A 156 -11.11 -6.45 6.75
CA LYS A 156 -11.86 -7.70 6.86
C LYS A 156 -10.90 -8.88 7.05
N SER A 157 -11.13 -9.69 8.08
CA SER A 157 -10.41 -10.91 8.42
C SER A 157 -8.88 -10.77 8.52
N PRO A 158 -8.35 -9.87 9.36
CA PRO A 158 -6.90 -9.74 9.57
C PRO A 158 -6.38 -10.57 10.75
N ASP A 159 -5.25 -11.25 10.58
CA ASP A 159 -4.69 -12.09 11.66
C ASP A 159 -4.00 -11.25 12.74
N LYS A 160 -3.08 -10.35 12.35
CA LYS A 160 -2.32 -9.51 13.31
C LYS A 160 -2.31 -8.04 12.90
N LEU A 161 -2.87 -7.21 13.76
CA LEU A 161 -2.99 -5.77 13.57
C LEU A 161 -2.36 -4.95 14.69
N SER A 162 -1.58 -3.95 14.30
CA SER A 162 -1.17 -2.84 15.16
C SER A 162 -1.53 -1.52 14.49
N ILE A 163 -2.44 -0.75 15.10
CA ILE A 163 -2.90 0.54 14.57
C ILE A 163 -2.64 1.63 15.62
N LYS A 164 -2.02 2.74 15.20
CA LYS A 164 -1.76 3.90 16.05
C LYS A 164 -2.47 5.14 15.50
N SER A 165 -3.21 5.83 16.36
CA SER A 165 -3.90 7.10 16.10
C SER A 165 -4.83 7.08 14.88
N PRO A 166 -5.79 6.13 14.76
CA PRO A 166 -6.78 6.16 13.69
C PRO A 166 -7.95 7.12 13.98
N ASP A 167 -8.39 7.87 12.97
CA ASP A 167 -9.57 8.73 13.11
C ASP A 167 -10.87 7.90 12.99
N LYS A 168 -10.99 7.09 11.93
CA LYS A 168 -12.15 6.21 11.70
C LYS A 168 -11.73 4.79 11.34
N LEU A 169 -12.12 3.84 12.17
CA LEU A 169 -11.80 2.43 12.01
C LEU A 169 -13.04 1.54 11.94
N SER A 170 -13.10 0.68 10.93
CA SER A 170 -14.08 -0.40 10.79
C SER A 170 -13.37 -1.72 10.54
N ILE A 171 -13.45 -2.67 11.47
CA ILE A 171 -12.80 -3.99 11.37
C ILE A 171 -13.84 -5.10 11.58
N LYS A 172 -13.77 -6.15 10.77
CA LYS A 172 -14.57 -7.36 10.94
C LYS A 172 -13.67 -8.59 11.03
N TYR A 173 -13.93 -9.46 12.01
CA TYR A 173 -13.26 -10.75 12.23
C TYR A 173 -11.73 -10.69 12.41
N PRO A 174 -11.17 -9.83 13.29
CA PRO A 174 -9.73 -9.84 13.55
C PRO A 174 -9.32 -10.87 14.62
N ASP A 175 -8.23 -11.62 14.38
CA ASP A 175 -7.72 -12.57 15.38
C ASP A 175 -6.98 -11.82 16.50
N LYS A 176 -6.02 -10.95 16.16
CA LYS A 176 -5.23 -10.17 17.13
C LYS A 176 -5.17 -8.71 16.75
N LEU A 177 -5.76 -7.86 17.58
CA LEU A 177 -5.87 -6.44 17.34
C LEU A 177 -5.33 -5.60 18.51
N THR A 178 -4.32 -4.77 18.22
CA THR A 178 -3.85 -3.72 19.12
C THR A 178 -4.09 -2.35 18.52
N ILE A 179 -4.81 -1.49 19.25
CA ILE A 179 -5.09 -0.11 18.84
C ILE A 179 -4.59 0.86 19.92
N LYS A 180 -3.91 1.93 19.50
CA LYS A 180 -3.48 3.02 20.38
C LYS A 180 -4.12 4.33 19.96
N CYS A 181 -4.72 5.05 20.90
CA CYS A 181 -5.30 6.40 20.74
C CYS A 181 -6.31 6.53 19.57
N PRO A 182 -7.39 5.74 19.50
CA PRO A 182 -8.37 5.83 18.40
C PRO A 182 -9.50 6.83 18.65
N ASP A 183 -9.97 7.54 17.63
CA ASP A 183 -11.11 8.46 17.78
C ASP A 183 -12.47 7.76 17.62
N LYS A 184 -12.70 7.05 16.49
CA LYS A 184 -13.95 6.33 16.19
C LYS A 184 -13.69 4.88 15.80
N LEU A 185 -14.31 3.95 16.53
CA LEU A 185 -14.15 2.51 16.34
C LEU A 185 -15.49 1.79 16.07
N SER A 186 -15.45 0.85 15.14
CA SER A 186 -16.43 -0.21 14.97
C SER A 186 -15.70 -1.53 14.73
N ILE A 187 -15.84 -2.49 15.65
CA ILE A 187 -15.16 -3.79 15.58
C ILE A 187 -16.20 -4.88 15.75
N LYS A 188 -16.24 -5.83 14.81
CA LYS A 188 -17.17 -6.98 14.85
C LYS A 188 -16.40 -8.28 15.01
N SER A 189 -16.78 -9.07 16.02
CA SER A 189 -16.27 -10.41 16.30
C SER A 189 -14.73 -10.50 16.29
N PRO A 190 -14.01 -9.72 17.13
CA PRO A 190 -12.60 -9.97 17.39
C PRO A 190 -12.41 -11.30 18.17
N ASP A 191 -11.21 -11.88 18.13
CA ASP A 191 -10.79 -12.94 19.07
C ASP A 191 -9.99 -12.35 20.23
N LYS A 192 -9.01 -11.49 19.94
CA LYS A 192 -8.19 -10.77 20.93
C LYS A 192 -8.12 -9.28 20.62
N LEU A 193 -8.53 -8.45 21.57
CA LEU A 193 -8.56 -6.99 21.42
C LEU A 193 -7.85 -6.29 22.59
N THR A 194 -6.90 -5.41 22.24
CA THR A 194 -6.24 -4.50 23.18
C THR A 194 -6.37 -3.06 22.70
N ILE A 195 -6.90 -2.18 23.55
CA ILE A 195 -7.01 -0.74 23.29
C ILE A 195 -6.25 0.03 24.39
N LYS A 196 -5.36 0.95 23.98
CA LYS A 196 -4.58 1.82 24.88
C LYS A 196 -4.90 3.30 24.63
N CYS A 197 -5.22 4.03 25.69
CA CYS A 197 -5.44 5.49 25.70
C CYS A 197 -4.36 6.19 26.55
N PRO A 198 -3.98 7.44 26.25
CA PRO A 198 -3.16 8.26 27.15
C PRO A 198 -4.01 8.87 28.28
N ASP A 199 -3.42 9.04 29.45
CA ASP A 199 -4.08 9.36 30.74
C ASP A 199 -4.59 10.80 30.92
N LYS A 200 -4.54 11.69 29.93
CA LYS A 200 -4.74 13.14 30.16
C LYS A 200 -5.56 13.91 29.13
N THR A 201 -6.41 13.26 28.35
CA THR A 201 -7.34 14.00 27.48
C THR A 201 -8.76 13.49 27.68
N ILE A 202 -9.66 14.41 28.03
CA ILE A 202 -11.12 14.24 28.00
C ILE A 202 -11.52 14.04 26.52
N THR A 203 -11.23 12.88 25.96
CA THR A 203 -11.71 12.48 24.63
C THR A 203 -12.93 11.62 24.86
N LYS A 204 -14.12 12.19 24.62
CA LYS A 204 -15.36 11.42 24.53
C LYS A 204 -15.19 10.38 23.43
N PHE A 205 -14.99 9.11 23.80
CA PHE A 205 -14.88 7.99 22.84
C PHE A 205 -16.27 7.39 22.58
N PRO A 206 -16.94 7.68 21.46
CA PRO A 206 -18.16 6.97 21.10
C PRO A 206 -17.80 5.59 20.54
N VAL A 207 -17.67 4.59 21.42
CA VAL A 207 -17.63 3.18 21.02
C VAL A 207 -19.05 2.76 20.67
N LYS A 208 -19.37 2.65 19.37
CA LYS A 208 -20.74 2.37 18.93
C LYS A 208 -21.13 0.89 18.97
N LEU A 209 -20.18 -0.03 18.77
CA LEU A 209 -20.45 -1.47 18.75
C LEU A 209 -19.15 -2.28 18.85
N ILE A 210 -18.99 -3.06 19.92
CA ILE A 210 -18.01 -4.15 20.05
C ILE A 210 -18.81 -5.39 20.46
N LYS A 211 -18.99 -6.35 19.56
CA LYS A 211 -19.57 -7.65 19.94
C LYS A 211 -18.44 -8.49 20.57
N CYS A 212 -18.65 -8.91 21.82
CA CYS A 212 -17.63 -9.44 22.76
C CYS A 212 -16.68 -10.49 22.14
N PRO A 213 -15.34 -10.34 22.26
CA PRO A 213 -14.35 -11.43 22.17
C PRO A 213 -14.19 -12.16 23.51
N ASP A 214 -13.61 -13.37 23.46
CA ASP A 214 -13.24 -14.17 24.62
C ASP A 214 -12.16 -13.51 25.50
N ASN A 215 -11.40 -12.55 24.96
CA ASN A 215 -10.30 -11.89 25.68
C ASN A 215 -10.19 -10.39 25.34
N LEU A 216 -10.87 -9.56 26.15
CA LEU A 216 -10.84 -8.09 26.09
C LEU A 216 -9.83 -7.52 27.11
N THR A 217 -9.00 -6.58 26.67
CA THR A 217 -8.20 -5.77 27.60
C THR A 217 -8.28 -4.28 27.25
N PHE A 218 -8.71 -3.46 28.22
CA PHE A 218 -8.74 -2.00 28.12
C PHE A 218 -7.77 -1.37 29.11
N LYS A 219 -7.03 -0.36 28.66
CA LYS A 219 -6.22 0.52 29.51
C LYS A 219 -6.57 1.97 29.18
N CYS A 220 -7.74 2.42 29.65
CA CYS A 220 -8.28 3.77 29.41
C CYS A 220 -8.99 4.29 30.68
N PRO A 221 -8.87 5.59 31.04
CA PRO A 221 -9.40 6.14 32.28
C PRO A 221 -10.90 6.48 32.28
N ASP A 222 -11.64 6.50 31.15
CA ASP A 222 -13.03 7.00 31.12
C ASP A 222 -14.06 6.18 30.30
N LYS A 223 -15.32 6.31 30.76
CA LYS A 223 -16.60 5.68 30.35
C LYS A 223 -16.62 5.03 28.96
N LEU A 224 -16.39 3.71 28.94
CA LEU A 224 -16.54 2.84 27.79
C LEU A 224 -17.95 2.24 27.76
N SER A 225 -18.74 2.51 26.72
CA SER A 225 -19.99 1.79 26.47
C SER A 225 -19.72 0.55 25.62
N ILE A 226 -19.64 -0.61 26.26
CA ILE A 226 -19.57 -1.92 25.57
C ILE A 226 -21.00 -2.42 25.45
N LYS A 227 -21.50 -2.61 24.22
CA LYS A 227 -22.75 -3.34 23.97
C LYS A 227 -22.40 -4.75 23.50
N CYS A 228 -22.49 -5.72 24.39
CA CYS A 228 -22.48 -7.14 24.02
C CYS A 228 -23.92 -7.61 23.83
N SER A 229 -24.17 -8.23 22.69
CA SER A 229 -25.42 -8.90 22.34
C SER A 229 -25.13 -10.21 21.65
#